data_AF-A0A6M0GF35-F1
#
_entry.id   AF-A0A6M0GF35-F1
#
_cell.length_a   1.000
_cell.length_b   1.000
_cell.length_c   1.000
_cell.angle_alpha   90.00
_cell.angle_beta   90.00
_cell.angle_gamma   90.00
#
_symmetry.space_group_name_H-M   'P 1'
#
loop_
_entity.id
_entity.type
_entity.pdbx_description
1 polymer ?
#
loop_
_entity_poly.entity_id
_entity_poly.type
_entity_poly.pdbx_seq_one_letter_code
_entity_poly.pdbx_strand_id
1 'polypeptide(L)'
;MYTNSDSDKSDLAIEKIQPLDLRNNLVYKPDLAPDIENRILSKITTNLIGFQLLKIRFFRFFGLGARSEYKPETGEKPKFSLRKYILLGFIAIILFVIIDNFFKNETNFVELCKNPNSIPEAKKTVEVLLEKVGTKDCSEAEKELSKIPVLILNNNEIADISPLSGLTNLTGLVINNNNITDISPLLRLTNLSFLELGNNQITDISPLSGLTNLAGLVLE
;
A
#
# COMPACT_ATOMS: atom_id res chain seq x y z
N MET A 1 -40.55 62.15 50.10
CA MET A 1 -39.56 63.12 49.58
C MET A 1 -38.65 62.36 48.63
N TYR A 2 -38.67 62.78 47.35
CA TYR A 2 -37.60 62.76 46.32
C TYR A 2 -36.21 62.26 46.79
N THR A 3 -35.41 61.48 46.05
CA THR A 3 -35.21 61.29 44.59
C THR A 3 -34.66 59.87 44.31
N ASN A 4 -35.18 59.14 43.32
CA ASN A 4 -34.67 58.97 41.94
C ASN A 4 -33.20 58.54 41.80
N SER A 5 -33.00 57.32 41.29
CA SER A 5 -32.42 57.05 39.95
C SER A 5 -32.73 55.58 39.62
N ASP A 6 -33.75 55.33 38.78
CA ASP A 6 -33.61 55.10 37.32
C ASP A 6 -32.78 53.84 37.03
N SER A 7 -33.42 52.69 36.82
CA SER A 7 -34.09 52.22 35.59
C SER A 7 -33.12 51.56 34.61
N ASP A 8 -33.51 50.37 34.13
CA ASP A 8 -33.22 49.88 32.77
C ASP A 8 -31.73 49.68 32.42
N LYS A 9 -31.26 48.48 32.07
CA LYS A 9 -31.79 47.57 31.06
C LYS A 9 -30.96 46.29 31.11
N SER A 10 -31.57 45.21 30.64
CA SER A 10 -30.91 44.10 29.95
C SER A 10 -29.60 44.53 29.27
N ASP A 11 -28.50 43.81 29.49
CA ASP A 11 -27.57 43.49 28.41
C ASP A 11 -26.60 42.39 28.86
N LEU A 12 -26.59 41.33 28.05
CA LEU A 12 -25.58 40.29 28.03
C LEU A 12 -24.20 40.97 27.94
N ALA A 13 -23.33 40.74 28.92
CA ALA A 13 -21.93 41.14 28.79
C ALA A 13 -21.27 40.27 27.72
N ILE A 14 -21.26 40.80 26.50
CA ILE A 14 -20.47 40.34 25.37
C ILE A 14 -19.00 40.44 25.77
N GLU A 15 -18.34 39.28 25.66
CA GLU A 15 -16.91 39.08 25.78
C GLU A 15 -16.14 40.09 24.92
N LYS A 16 -15.23 40.87 25.54
CA LYS A 16 -14.32 41.76 24.82
C LYS A 16 -13.29 40.91 24.06
N ILE A 17 -13.61 40.58 22.81
CA ILE A 17 -12.66 40.06 21.83
C ILE A 17 -11.65 41.16 21.53
N GLN A 18 -10.38 40.90 21.82
CA GLN A 18 -9.26 41.76 21.40
C GLN A 18 -9.18 41.76 19.86
N PRO A 19 -8.90 42.91 19.21
CA PRO A 19 -8.88 42.97 17.75
C PRO A 19 -7.75 42.11 17.18
N LEU A 20 -8.13 41.07 16.44
CA LEU A 20 -7.23 40.20 15.69
C LEU A 20 -6.56 41.01 14.57
N ASP A 21 -5.24 41.14 14.62
CA ASP A 21 -4.43 41.75 13.56
C ASP A 21 -4.46 40.83 12.31
N LEU A 22 -5.40 41.13 11.41
CA LEU A 22 -5.77 40.28 10.27
C LEU A 22 -5.09 40.69 8.96
N ARG A 23 -3.93 41.35 9.02
CA ARG A 23 -3.29 41.90 7.81
C ARG A 23 -2.04 41.20 7.29
N ASN A 24 -1.56 40.11 7.88
CA ASN A 24 -0.56 39.26 7.22
C ASN A 24 -0.70 37.78 7.64
N ASN A 25 -0.71 36.88 6.65
CA ASN A 25 -0.73 35.42 6.74
C ASN A 25 -2.06 34.67 6.90
N LEU A 26 -3.03 34.92 6.01
CA LEU A 26 -3.90 33.85 5.48
C LEU A 26 -4.27 34.16 4.02
N VAL A 27 -3.41 33.76 3.08
CA VAL A 27 -3.91 33.40 1.75
C VAL A 27 -4.16 31.89 1.78
N TYR A 28 -5.25 31.50 2.43
CA TYR A 28 -5.86 30.19 2.17
C TYR A 28 -7.00 30.43 1.20
N LYS A 29 -6.75 30.09 -0.07
CA LYS A 29 -7.75 30.10 -1.13
C LYS A 29 -8.31 28.68 -1.20
N PRO A 30 -9.58 28.45 -0.80
CA PRO A 30 -10.22 27.16 -1.01
C PRO A 30 -10.44 27.00 -2.51
N ASP A 31 -10.42 25.76 -2.99
CA ASP A 31 -10.65 25.32 -4.37
C ASP A 31 -9.45 25.38 -5.33
N LEU A 32 -8.48 24.46 -5.15
CA LEU A 32 -7.79 23.81 -6.28
C LEU A 32 -7.00 22.55 -5.88
N ALA A 33 -7.66 21.42 -5.58
CA ALA A 33 -6.97 20.11 -5.62
C ALA A 33 -7.82 18.83 -5.87
N PRO A 34 -8.97 18.81 -6.56
CA PRO A 34 -9.51 17.52 -7.02
C PRO A 34 -8.81 16.97 -8.28
N ASP A 35 -8.03 17.78 -9.01
CA ASP A 35 -7.47 17.35 -10.32
C ASP A 35 -6.14 16.59 -10.20
N ILE A 36 -5.33 16.84 -9.17
CA ILE A 36 -4.04 16.15 -9.01
C ILE A 36 -4.22 14.75 -8.43
N GLU A 37 -5.05 14.60 -7.40
CA GLU A 37 -5.32 13.32 -6.75
C GLU A 37 -6.05 12.37 -7.71
N ASN A 38 -7.05 12.86 -8.46
CA ASN A 38 -7.71 12.08 -9.51
C ASN A 38 -6.78 11.78 -10.71
N ARG A 39 -5.81 12.66 -11.05
CA ARG A 39 -4.80 12.36 -12.09
C ARG A 39 -3.75 11.35 -11.62
N ILE A 40 -3.40 11.33 -10.35
CA ILE A 40 -2.46 10.34 -9.77
C ILE A 40 -3.17 8.99 -9.67
N LEU A 41 -4.40 8.95 -9.14
CA LEU A 41 -5.21 7.73 -9.04
C LEU A 41 -5.60 7.16 -10.41
N SER A 42 -5.91 8.00 -11.40
CA SER A 42 -6.11 7.60 -12.79
C SER A 42 -4.83 7.01 -13.41
N LYS A 43 -3.66 7.59 -13.15
CA LYS A 43 -2.37 7.05 -13.65
C LYS A 43 -1.99 5.72 -12.99
N ILE A 44 -2.28 5.53 -11.71
CA ILE A 44 -2.01 4.29 -10.98
C ILE A 44 -2.97 3.16 -11.39
N THR A 45 -4.27 3.45 -11.53
CA THR A 45 -5.28 2.47 -11.98
C THR A 45 -5.10 2.06 -13.44
N THR A 46 -4.71 3.00 -14.31
CA THR A 46 -4.34 2.70 -15.71
C THR A 46 -3.05 1.87 -15.77
N ASN A 47 -2.14 2.03 -14.81
CA ASN A 47 -0.93 1.21 -14.71
C ASN A 47 -1.22 -0.22 -14.23
N LEU A 48 -2.11 -0.46 -13.27
CA LEU A 48 -2.41 -1.83 -12.78
C LEU A 48 -3.15 -2.69 -13.81
N ILE A 49 -4.20 -2.14 -14.44
CA ILE A 49 -4.95 -2.82 -15.52
C ILE A 49 -4.08 -2.89 -16.78
N GLY A 50 -3.32 -1.83 -17.04
CA GLY A 50 -2.29 -1.79 -18.06
C GLY A 50 -1.24 -2.89 -17.87
N PHE A 51 -0.80 -3.17 -16.63
CA PHE A 51 0.22 -4.19 -16.34
C PHE A 51 -0.29 -5.62 -16.53
N GLN A 52 -1.56 -5.90 -16.22
CA GLN A 52 -2.16 -7.20 -16.47
C GLN A 52 -2.41 -7.43 -17.97
N LEU A 53 -2.88 -6.41 -18.70
CA LEU A 53 -2.98 -6.45 -20.16
C LEU A 53 -1.61 -6.44 -20.85
N LEU A 54 -0.60 -5.82 -20.24
CA LEU A 54 0.79 -5.82 -20.70
C LEU A 54 1.41 -7.19 -20.45
N LYS A 55 1.19 -7.85 -19.31
CA LYS A 55 1.60 -9.25 -19.09
C LYS A 55 0.99 -10.19 -20.13
N ILE A 56 -0.32 -10.09 -20.39
CA ILE A 56 -1.02 -10.92 -21.39
C ILE A 56 -0.56 -10.58 -22.82
N ARG A 57 -0.37 -9.30 -23.15
CA ARG A 57 0.18 -8.88 -24.45
C ARG A 57 1.65 -9.22 -24.59
N PHE A 58 2.46 -9.17 -23.54
CA PHE A 58 3.88 -9.52 -23.54
C PHE A 58 4.05 -11.02 -23.79
N PHE A 59 3.28 -11.88 -23.11
CA PHE A 59 3.24 -13.32 -23.42
C PHE A 59 2.68 -13.61 -24.83
N ARG A 60 1.66 -12.88 -25.30
CA ARG A 60 1.17 -13.01 -26.70
C ARG A 60 2.16 -12.45 -27.73
N PHE A 61 2.94 -11.42 -27.43
CA PHE A 61 3.87 -10.77 -28.36
C PHE A 61 5.16 -11.59 -28.51
N PHE A 62 5.64 -12.21 -27.43
CA PHE A 62 6.73 -13.20 -27.50
C PHE A 62 6.26 -14.56 -28.05
N GLY A 63 5.00 -14.95 -27.84
CA GLY A 63 4.40 -16.17 -28.43
C GLY A 63 4.00 -16.04 -29.91
N LEU A 64 3.66 -14.83 -30.40
CA LEU A 64 3.26 -14.58 -31.79
C LEU A 64 4.39 -14.00 -32.66
N GLY A 65 5.53 -13.61 -32.09
CA GLY A 65 6.72 -13.17 -32.83
C GLY A 65 7.34 -14.23 -33.74
N ALA A 66 6.88 -15.49 -33.65
CA ALA A 66 7.25 -16.57 -34.56
C ALA A 66 6.29 -16.75 -35.75
N ARG A 67 5.26 -15.90 -35.93
CA ARG A 67 4.44 -15.91 -37.15
C ARG A 67 4.77 -14.68 -38.00
N SER A 68 5.88 -14.82 -38.71
CA SER A 68 6.27 -14.02 -39.87
C SER A 68 5.05 -13.50 -40.64
N GLU A 69 4.88 -12.17 -40.71
CA GLU A 69 4.13 -11.53 -41.81
C GLU A 69 4.88 -11.78 -43.12
N TYR A 70 4.72 -12.97 -43.66
CA TYR A 70 5.11 -13.27 -45.03
C TYR A 70 4.09 -12.57 -45.93
N LYS A 71 4.52 -11.53 -46.65
CA LYS A 71 3.75 -10.94 -47.75
C LYS A 71 4.04 -11.75 -49.02
N PRO A 72 3.13 -12.62 -49.49
CA PRO A 72 3.40 -13.51 -50.62
C PRO A 72 3.55 -12.75 -51.95
N GLU A 73 3.07 -11.51 -52.02
CA GLU A 73 2.91 -10.77 -53.29
C GLU A 73 4.18 -10.04 -53.77
N THR A 74 5.18 -9.83 -52.90
CA THR A 74 6.39 -9.07 -53.27
C THR A 74 7.69 -9.85 -53.15
N GLY A 75 7.67 -11.09 -52.66
CA GLY A 75 8.87 -11.92 -52.47
C GLY A 75 9.91 -11.35 -51.49
N GLU A 76 9.66 -10.19 -50.89
CA GLU A 76 10.57 -9.54 -49.96
C GLU A 76 10.49 -10.20 -48.59
N LYS A 77 11.59 -10.84 -48.19
CA LYS A 77 11.77 -11.28 -46.80
C LYS A 77 11.66 -10.06 -45.89
N PRO A 78 10.94 -10.14 -44.77
CA PRO A 78 10.87 -9.02 -43.85
C PRO A 78 12.28 -8.73 -43.32
N LYS A 79 12.79 -7.52 -43.63
CA LYS A 79 14.08 -7.03 -43.12
C LYS A 79 13.93 -6.66 -41.64
N PHE A 80 13.95 -7.66 -40.78
CA PHE A 80 14.00 -7.45 -39.34
C PHE A 80 15.44 -7.12 -38.91
N SER A 81 15.65 -5.94 -38.33
CA SER A 81 16.94 -5.57 -37.73
C SER A 81 17.11 -6.30 -36.40
N LEU A 82 17.96 -7.33 -36.40
CA LEU A 82 18.33 -8.12 -35.22
C LEU A 82 18.77 -7.24 -34.04
N ARG A 83 19.43 -6.10 -34.32
CA ARG A 83 19.88 -5.13 -33.31
C ARG A 83 18.73 -4.52 -32.51
N LYS A 84 17.55 -4.35 -33.10
CA LYS A 84 16.38 -3.75 -32.43
C LYS A 84 15.78 -4.67 -31.37
N TYR A 85 15.77 -5.98 -31.63
CA TYR A 85 15.25 -6.98 -30.69
C TYR A 85 16.23 -7.27 -29.55
N ILE A 86 17.54 -7.24 -29.85
CA ILE A 86 18.58 -7.32 -28.82
C ILE A 86 18.43 -6.16 -27.84
N LEU A 87 18.25 -4.93 -28.33
CA LEU A 87 18.05 -3.75 -27.50
C LEU A 87 16.75 -3.81 -26.67
N LEU A 88 15.63 -4.24 -27.27
CA LEU A 88 14.36 -4.42 -26.56
C LEU A 88 14.45 -5.51 -25.47
N GLY A 89 15.19 -6.59 -25.73
CA GLY A 89 15.47 -7.64 -24.75
C GLY A 89 16.29 -7.12 -23.57
N PHE A 90 17.36 -6.35 -23.83
CA PHE A 90 18.15 -5.72 -22.75
C PHE A 90 17.33 -4.73 -21.92
N ILE A 91 16.51 -3.90 -22.56
CA ILE A 91 15.62 -2.97 -21.86
C ILE A 91 14.62 -3.73 -20.99
N ALA A 92 14.02 -4.82 -21.49
CA ALA A 92 13.10 -5.64 -20.72
C ALA A 92 13.77 -6.34 -19.53
N ILE A 93 15.01 -6.84 -19.69
CA ILE A 93 15.80 -7.43 -18.61
C ILE A 93 16.18 -6.38 -17.57
N ILE A 94 16.61 -5.19 -17.99
CA ILE A 94 16.93 -4.08 -17.09
C ILE A 94 15.68 -3.64 -16.33
N LEU A 95 14.53 -3.51 -17.00
CA LEU A 95 13.24 -3.23 -16.35
C LEU A 95 12.87 -4.32 -15.36
N PHE A 96 13.01 -5.60 -15.72
CA PHE A 96 12.77 -6.73 -14.82
C PHE A 96 13.66 -6.67 -13.58
N VAL A 97 14.96 -6.42 -13.74
CA VAL A 97 15.91 -6.28 -12.64
C VAL A 97 15.62 -5.06 -11.78
N ILE A 98 15.25 -3.92 -12.37
CA ILE A 98 14.88 -2.71 -11.62
C ILE A 98 13.59 -2.95 -10.83
N ILE A 99 12.60 -3.60 -11.45
CA ILE A 99 11.33 -3.96 -10.81
C ILE A 99 11.58 -4.96 -9.67
N ASP A 100 12.39 -5.99 -9.88
CA ASP A 100 12.79 -6.94 -8.83
C ASP A 100 13.53 -6.27 -7.67
N ASN A 101 14.41 -5.30 -7.95
CA ASN A 101 15.11 -4.54 -6.90
C ASN A 101 14.17 -3.59 -6.17
N PHE A 102 13.21 -2.99 -6.87
CA PHE A 102 12.17 -2.16 -6.27
C PHE A 102 11.30 -2.97 -5.29
N PHE A 103 10.93 -4.21 -5.67
CA PHE A 103 10.21 -5.13 -4.78
C PHE A 103 11.05 -5.73 -3.64
N LYS A 104 12.38 -5.61 -3.67
CA LYS A 104 13.25 -6.06 -2.57
C LYS A 104 13.38 -5.05 -1.44
N ASN A 105 12.97 -3.80 -1.64
CA ASN A 105 13.29 -2.69 -0.75
C ASN A 105 12.12 -2.26 0.16
N GLU A 106 11.28 -3.19 0.59
CA GLU A 106 10.29 -2.95 1.64
C GLU A 106 10.88 -3.33 3.00
N THR A 107 10.65 -2.46 3.99
CA THR A 107 11.19 -2.54 5.36
C THR A 107 10.92 -3.90 5.98
N ASN A 108 11.98 -4.63 6.31
CA ASN A 108 11.87 -5.92 6.97
C ASN A 108 11.59 -5.76 8.48
N PHE A 109 11.00 -6.78 9.10
CA PHE A 109 10.65 -6.79 10.53
C PHE A 109 11.82 -6.36 11.42
N VAL A 110 13.05 -6.81 11.12
CA VAL A 110 14.24 -6.51 11.94
C VAL A 110 14.57 -5.03 11.94
N GLU A 111 14.43 -4.35 10.81
CA GLU A 111 14.65 -2.91 10.69
C GLU A 111 13.63 -2.12 11.52
N LEU A 112 12.34 -2.44 11.39
CA LEU A 112 11.26 -1.80 12.15
C LEU A 112 11.37 -2.09 13.64
N CYS A 113 11.76 -3.32 14.01
CA CYS A 113 11.96 -3.72 15.39
C CYS A 113 13.12 -2.98 16.06
N LYS A 114 14.22 -2.74 15.34
CA LYS A 114 15.37 -1.96 15.85
C LYS A 114 15.09 -0.47 15.90
N ASN A 115 14.24 0.03 15.00
CA ASN A 115 13.93 1.45 14.85
C ASN A 115 12.41 1.72 14.93
N PRO A 116 11.74 1.47 16.06
CA PRO A 116 10.27 1.50 16.15
C PRO A 116 9.64 2.89 15.92
N ASN A 117 10.45 3.97 15.90
CA ASN A 117 9.98 5.32 15.63
C ASN A 117 10.02 5.68 14.13
N SER A 118 10.55 4.80 13.26
CA SER A 118 10.57 5.06 11.81
C SER A 118 9.18 5.04 11.20
N ILE A 119 8.31 4.16 11.72
CA ILE A 119 6.89 4.05 11.37
C ILE A 119 6.12 3.85 12.69
N PRO A 120 5.68 4.94 13.34
CA PRO A 120 5.00 4.88 14.64
C PRO A 120 3.78 3.95 14.66
N GLU A 121 3.06 3.86 13.54
CA GLU A 121 1.86 3.03 13.37
C GLU A 121 2.21 1.53 13.35
N ALA A 122 3.42 1.16 12.90
CA ALA A 122 3.91 -0.23 12.86
C ALA A 122 4.41 -0.73 14.21
N LYS A 123 4.64 0.19 15.18
CA LYS A 123 5.16 -0.14 16.50
C LYS A 123 4.30 -1.19 17.22
N LYS A 124 2.97 -1.04 17.16
CA LYS A 124 2.05 -1.97 17.82
C LYS A 124 2.19 -3.38 17.24
N THR A 125 2.31 -3.49 15.93
CA THR A 125 2.51 -4.78 15.24
C THR A 125 3.83 -5.43 15.65
N VAL A 126 4.92 -4.68 15.72
CA VAL A 126 6.20 -5.18 16.22
C VAL A 126 6.08 -5.70 17.65
N GLU A 127 5.44 -4.95 18.55
CA GLU A 127 5.24 -5.35 19.95
C GLU A 127 4.48 -6.68 20.05
N VAL A 128 3.37 -6.81 19.32
CA VAL A 128 2.55 -8.02 19.30
C VAL A 128 3.33 -9.21 18.74
N LEU A 129 4.13 -9.00 17.69
CA LEU A 129 4.96 -10.05 17.11
C LEU A 129 6.04 -10.52 18.08
N LEU A 130 6.70 -9.61 18.79
CA LEU A 130 7.69 -9.93 19.84
C LEU A 130 7.05 -10.71 21.00
N GLU A 131 5.86 -10.31 21.44
CA GLU A 131 5.07 -11.04 22.44
C GLU A 131 4.74 -12.45 21.95
N LYS A 132 4.30 -12.58 20.69
CA LYS A 132 3.92 -13.85 20.07
C LYS A 132 5.04 -14.89 20.09
N VAL A 133 6.28 -14.47 19.91
CA VAL A 133 7.46 -15.35 19.95
C VAL A 133 8.18 -15.36 21.31
N GLY A 134 7.79 -14.50 22.24
CA GLY A 134 8.34 -14.47 23.60
C GLY A 134 9.80 -13.98 23.69
N THR A 135 10.25 -13.12 22.78
CA THR A 135 11.61 -12.57 22.80
C THR A 135 11.60 -11.05 22.52
N LYS A 136 12.64 -10.37 22.99
CA LYS A 136 12.92 -8.95 22.68
C LYS A 136 14.03 -8.79 21.64
N ASP A 137 14.71 -9.87 21.28
CA ASP A 137 15.75 -9.83 20.25
C ASP A 137 15.09 -9.89 18.86
N CYS A 138 15.21 -8.80 18.10
CA CYS A 138 14.62 -8.69 16.77
C CYS A 138 15.09 -9.78 15.79
N SER A 139 16.36 -10.19 15.89
CA SER A 139 16.96 -11.16 14.97
C SER A 139 16.50 -12.58 15.31
N GLU A 140 16.36 -12.87 16.61
CA GLU A 140 15.77 -14.14 17.04
C GLU A 140 14.28 -14.21 16.75
N ALA A 141 13.56 -13.10 16.97
CA ALA A 141 12.15 -13.01 16.66
C ALA A 141 11.86 -13.25 15.17
N GLU A 142 12.64 -12.65 14.27
CA GLU A 142 12.53 -12.91 12.82
C GLU A 142 12.68 -14.40 12.49
N LYS A 143 13.66 -15.08 13.07
CA LYS A 143 13.89 -16.51 12.84
C LYS A 143 12.70 -17.33 13.33
N GLU A 144 12.18 -17.06 14.51
CA GLU A 144 11.03 -17.79 15.05
C GLU A 144 9.75 -17.52 14.23
N LEU A 145 9.48 -16.25 13.88
CA LEU A 145 8.36 -15.87 13.02
C LEU A 145 8.42 -16.55 11.66
N SER A 146 9.61 -16.69 11.07
CA SER A 146 9.80 -17.31 9.74
C SER A 146 9.46 -18.81 9.70
N LYS A 147 9.37 -19.47 10.87
CA LYS A 147 8.98 -20.88 11.02
C LYS A 147 7.48 -21.07 11.21
N ILE A 148 6.73 -20.01 11.50
CA ILE A 148 5.31 -20.09 11.79
C ILE A 148 4.52 -20.22 10.48
N PRO A 149 3.77 -21.32 10.27
CA PRO A 149 2.96 -21.49 9.07
C PRO A 149 1.63 -20.73 9.15
N VAL A 150 1.09 -20.54 10.36
CA VAL A 150 -0.19 -19.88 10.61
C VAL A 150 -0.03 -18.88 11.73
N LEU A 151 -0.33 -17.61 11.45
CA LEU A 151 -0.20 -16.50 12.39
C LEU A 151 -1.57 -15.94 12.74
N ILE A 152 -1.85 -15.81 14.04
CA ILE A 152 -3.11 -15.30 14.59
C ILE A 152 -2.81 -14.07 15.46
N LEU A 153 -3.40 -12.93 15.10
CA LEU A 153 -3.14 -11.60 15.65
C LEU A 153 -4.44 -10.81 15.94
N ASN A 154 -5.53 -11.52 16.27
CA ASN A 154 -6.83 -10.89 16.50
C ASN A 154 -6.83 -9.97 17.73
N ASN A 155 -7.61 -8.88 17.67
CA ASN A 155 -7.86 -7.97 18.80
C ASN A 155 -6.60 -7.29 19.37
N ASN A 156 -5.77 -6.71 18.50
CA ASN A 156 -4.48 -6.12 18.89
C ASN A 156 -4.34 -4.63 18.56
N GLU A 157 -5.41 -3.97 18.10
CA GLU A 157 -5.36 -2.55 17.69
C GLU A 157 -4.29 -2.28 16.62
N ILE A 158 -4.00 -3.29 15.78
CA ILE A 158 -3.01 -3.20 14.71
C ILE A 158 -3.54 -2.30 13.59
N ALA A 159 -2.80 -1.26 13.22
CA ALA A 159 -3.13 -0.38 12.10
C ALA A 159 -2.22 -0.62 10.89
N ASP A 160 -0.93 -0.88 11.11
CA ASP A 160 0.07 -1.07 10.06
C ASP A 160 0.65 -2.48 10.10
N ILE A 161 0.53 -3.22 9.00
CA ILE A 161 1.01 -4.60 8.86
C ILE A 161 2.29 -4.73 8.03
N SER A 162 3.01 -3.63 7.78
CA SER A 162 4.31 -3.65 7.10
C SER A 162 5.35 -4.60 7.74
N PRO A 163 5.37 -4.82 9.08
CA PRO A 163 6.27 -5.81 9.67
C PRO A 163 6.03 -7.26 9.22
N LEU A 164 4.87 -7.56 8.61
CA LEU A 164 4.54 -8.92 8.12
C LEU A 164 5.09 -9.20 6.71
N SER A 165 5.51 -8.18 5.96
CA SER A 165 5.87 -8.28 4.53
C SER A 165 6.94 -9.33 4.20
N GLY A 166 7.83 -9.61 5.16
CA GLY A 166 8.92 -10.60 5.03
C GLY A 166 8.55 -12.03 5.40
N LEU A 167 7.37 -12.29 5.97
CA LEU A 167 6.96 -13.60 6.49
C LEU A 167 6.42 -14.51 5.38
N THR A 168 7.18 -14.68 4.30
CA THR A 168 6.75 -15.34 3.05
C THR A 168 6.42 -16.83 3.18
N ASN A 169 6.76 -17.46 4.30
CA ASN A 169 6.37 -18.84 4.60
C ASN A 169 4.95 -18.98 5.16
N LEU A 170 4.25 -17.87 5.44
CA LEU A 170 2.87 -17.93 5.95
C LEU A 170 1.93 -18.59 4.94
N THR A 171 1.18 -19.56 5.45
CA THR A 171 0.11 -20.29 4.74
C THR A 171 -1.27 -19.90 5.25
N GLY A 172 -1.35 -19.35 6.46
CA GLY A 172 -2.58 -18.79 7.04
C GLY A 172 -2.30 -17.52 7.84
N LEU A 173 -3.16 -16.51 7.70
CA LEU A 173 -3.10 -15.28 8.47
C LEU A 173 -4.50 -14.90 8.97
N VAL A 174 -4.65 -14.72 10.28
CA VAL A 174 -5.91 -14.34 10.94
C VAL A 174 -5.65 -13.08 11.76
N ILE A 175 -6.22 -11.95 11.36
CA ILE A 175 -5.97 -10.64 11.98
C ILE A 175 -7.26 -9.82 12.16
N ASN A 176 -8.33 -10.51 12.56
CA ASN A 176 -9.65 -9.94 12.79
C ASN A 176 -9.66 -8.93 13.95
N ASN A 177 -10.60 -7.99 13.92
CA ASN A 177 -10.81 -6.98 14.97
C ASN A 177 -9.54 -6.14 15.20
N ASN A 178 -9.11 -5.44 14.15
CA ASN A 178 -7.98 -4.53 14.18
C ASN A 178 -8.35 -3.23 13.44
N ASN A 179 -7.38 -2.34 13.20
CA ASN A 179 -7.58 -1.03 12.61
C ASN A 179 -6.92 -0.91 11.22
N ILE A 180 -6.81 -2.03 10.51
CA ILE A 180 -6.08 -2.11 9.24
C ILE A 180 -6.88 -1.45 8.13
N THR A 181 -6.24 -0.56 7.37
CA THR A 181 -6.80 0.09 6.18
C THR A 181 -6.05 -0.29 4.91
N ASP A 182 -4.73 -0.47 5.00
CA ASP A 182 -3.86 -0.87 3.90
C ASP A 182 -3.38 -2.32 4.06
N ILE A 183 -3.62 -3.13 3.03
CA ILE A 183 -3.16 -4.51 2.92
C ILE A 183 -2.12 -4.73 1.83
N SER A 184 -1.54 -3.66 1.30
CA SER A 184 -0.40 -3.72 0.38
C SER A 184 0.76 -4.60 0.89
N PRO A 185 1.12 -4.64 2.20
CA PRO A 185 2.21 -5.49 2.67
C PRO A 185 1.98 -7.00 2.49
N LEU A 186 0.75 -7.43 2.21
CA LEU A 186 0.43 -8.84 1.97
C LEU A 186 0.82 -9.31 0.57
N LEU A 187 1.12 -8.42 -0.38
CA LEU A 187 1.30 -8.74 -1.81
C LEU A 187 2.37 -9.83 -2.07
N ARG A 188 3.35 -9.97 -1.16
CA ARG A 188 4.47 -10.92 -1.26
C ARG A 188 4.24 -12.24 -0.53
N LEU A 189 3.15 -12.36 0.23
CA LEU A 189 2.81 -13.56 0.98
C LEU A 189 2.11 -14.59 0.09
N THR A 190 2.73 -14.92 -1.05
CA THR A 190 2.14 -15.73 -2.13
C THR A 190 1.84 -17.18 -1.72
N ASN A 191 2.35 -17.64 -0.58
CA ASN A 191 2.04 -18.95 0.01
C ASN A 191 0.75 -18.95 0.84
N LEU A 192 0.11 -17.80 1.08
CA LEU A 192 -1.15 -17.74 1.81
C LEU A 192 -2.23 -18.55 1.07
N SER A 193 -2.81 -19.49 1.81
CA SER A 193 -3.98 -20.28 1.42
C SER A 193 -5.24 -19.86 2.15
N PHE A 194 -5.09 -19.19 3.29
CA PHE A 194 -6.19 -18.73 4.14
C PHE A 194 -5.91 -17.35 4.72
N LEU A 195 -6.87 -16.43 4.61
CA LEU A 195 -6.75 -15.06 5.10
C LEU A 195 -8.07 -14.60 5.73
N GLU A 196 -8.05 -14.25 7.02
CA GLU A 196 -9.15 -13.58 7.70
C GLU A 196 -8.76 -12.18 8.16
N LEU A 197 -9.56 -11.20 7.73
CA LEU A 197 -9.36 -9.77 7.93
C LEU A 197 -10.65 -9.09 8.45
N GLY A 198 -11.61 -9.84 8.98
CA GLY A 198 -12.90 -9.32 9.42
C GLY A 198 -12.77 -8.27 10.53
N ASN A 199 -13.72 -7.35 10.61
CA ASN A 199 -13.73 -6.19 11.50
C ASN A 199 -12.44 -5.37 11.41
N ASN A 200 -12.06 -5.00 10.18
CA ASN A 200 -11.04 -4.00 9.85
C ASN A 200 -11.66 -2.87 9.00
N GLN A 201 -10.84 -1.93 8.50
CA GLN A 201 -11.28 -0.75 7.73
C GLN A 201 -10.75 -0.77 6.29
N ILE A 202 -10.69 -1.96 5.70
CA ILE A 202 -10.10 -2.21 4.37
C ILE A 202 -11.12 -1.85 3.29
N THR A 203 -10.70 -1.02 2.34
CA THR A 203 -11.55 -0.61 1.20
C THR A 203 -10.97 -1.03 -0.15
N ASP A 204 -9.65 -1.22 -0.24
CA ASP A 204 -8.98 -1.73 -1.43
C ASP A 204 -8.43 -3.14 -1.19
N ILE A 205 -8.93 -4.10 -1.99
CA ILE A 205 -8.49 -5.50 -1.99
C ILE A 205 -7.60 -5.85 -3.18
N SER A 206 -7.25 -4.88 -4.04
CA SER A 206 -6.35 -5.08 -5.18
C SER A 206 -4.99 -5.72 -4.84
N PRO A 207 -4.39 -5.51 -3.63
CA PRO A 207 -3.17 -6.19 -3.24
C PRO A 207 -3.28 -7.72 -3.18
N LEU A 208 -4.49 -8.28 -3.02
CA LEU A 208 -4.72 -9.72 -2.96
C LEU A 208 -4.66 -10.40 -4.34
N SER A 209 -4.67 -9.63 -5.44
CA SER A 209 -4.73 -10.17 -6.81
C SER A 209 -3.54 -11.05 -7.20
N GLY A 210 -2.40 -10.92 -6.51
CA GLY A 210 -1.20 -11.73 -6.70
C GLY A 210 -1.16 -13.02 -5.87
N LEU A 211 -2.08 -13.22 -4.93
CA LEU A 211 -2.09 -14.36 -3.99
C LEU A 211 -2.77 -15.58 -4.63
N THR A 212 -2.10 -16.18 -5.61
CA THR A 212 -2.66 -17.26 -6.44
C THR A 212 -2.99 -18.55 -5.68
N ASN A 213 -2.44 -18.74 -4.48
CA ASN A 213 -2.70 -19.90 -3.62
C ASN A 213 -3.87 -19.67 -2.65
N LEU A 214 -4.43 -18.46 -2.59
CA LEU A 214 -5.47 -18.10 -1.62
C LEU A 214 -6.76 -18.84 -1.95
N ALA A 215 -7.20 -19.71 -1.03
CA ALA A 215 -8.38 -20.56 -1.15
C ALA A 215 -9.52 -20.14 -0.22
N GLY A 216 -9.21 -19.47 0.90
CA GLY A 216 -10.19 -18.89 1.83
C GLY A 216 -9.89 -17.44 2.14
N LEU A 217 -10.91 -16.58 2.05
CA LEU A 217 -10.85 -15.15 2.33
C LEU A 217 -12.09 -14.74 3.12
N VAL A 218 -11.90 -14.08 4.27
CA VAL A 218 -12.98 -13.49 5.09
C VAL A 218 -12.71 -12.00 5.31
N LEU A 219 -13.70 -11.17 4.97
CA LEU A 219 -13.69 -9.70 5.03
C LEU A 219 -15.09 -9.24 5.48
N GLU A 220 -15.43 -9.40 6.76
CA GLU A 220 -16.69 -8.87 7.33
C GLU A 220 -16.49 -7.48 7.94
#